data_AF-A0A644UMC9-F1
#
_entry.id   AF-A0A644UMC9-F1
#
_cell.length_a   1.000
_cell.length_b   1.000
_cell.length_c   1.000
_cell.angle_alpha   90.00
_cell.angle_beta   90.00
_cell.angle_gamma   90.00
#
_symmetry.space_group_name_H-M   'P 1'
#
loop_
_entity.id
_entity.type
_entity.pdbx_description
1 polymer ?
#
loop_
_entity_poly.entity_id
_entity_poly.type
_entity_poly.pdbx_seq_one_letter_code
_entity_poly.pdbx_strand_id
1 'polypeptide(L)'
;MYRIRKRNIGMNFSYEEIYSMYGQYDTFVSLEFKYGSEAYEKFGESLMGTFKYSLEQRESLEKKMNSKKIPRSSKRITFESSPLHDKLTEEQKIHLDKTGIKNADICCVSSYNKPRQNIFAQKGKKEIPNQMEIKIDWSVKDTYLVTLGLYKTRLCKGEILTNIEKNDYYALRLYFEQETITEEENKFIFNEQTKEINPIIREKYLDIKWGIEGKLSDEENEEITKLWHLQWDNNKNLLKREIQRSGNTLEALSLELQAKLIVISCSFKDEVLLPYIKPAIWWNIERFLHIFIRHFADLQPDGNFKNKTAFQYEYKDIRRVICNVIESVEKEIEEWFKNNPDKTFKRIGKQAVYYNGNYYRVDIEPSGKLLTFHPYNDDKERENDAK
;
A
#
# COMPACT_ATOMS: atom_id res chain seq x y z
N MET A 1 -0.87 37.25 14.19
CA MET A 1 0.29 38.17 14.37
C MET A 1 1.05 38.29 13.06
N TYR A 2 0.94 39.43 12.38
CA TYR A 2 1.70 39.73 11.16
C TYR A 2 3.15 40.08 11.54
N ARG A 3 4.09 39.16 11.28
CA ARG A 3 5.53 39.44 11.41
C ARG A 3 6.07 40.00 10.09
N ILE A 4 6.66 41.19 10.20
CA ILE A 4 7.15 42.06 9.14
C ILE A 4 8.10 41.32 8.19
N ARG A 5 7.76 41.29 6.89
CA ARG A 5 8.56 40.73 5.79
C ARG A 5 9.76 41.66 5.50
N LYS A 6 10.98 41.24 5.80
CA LYS A 6 12.17 41.78 5.11
C LYS A 6 12.26 41.14 3.72
N ARG A 7 11.98 41.92 2.67
CA ARG A 7 12.18 41.52 1.27
C ARG A 7 13.68 41.33 1.01
N ASN A 8 14.12 40.11 0.74
CA ASN A 8 15.42 39.86 0.11
C ASN A 8 15.25 40.11 -1.40
N ILE A 9 15.97 41.08 -1.94
CA ILE A 9 15.98 41.41 -3.37
C ILE A 9 16.60 40.21 -4.10
N GLY A 10 15.78 39.40 -4.78
CA GLY A 10 16.21 38.23 -5.56
C GLY A 10 15.48 36.92 -5.24
N MET A 11 14.86 36.77 -4.07
CA MET A 11 14.18 35.52 -3.66
C MET A 11 12.77 35.81 -3.12
N ASN A 12 11.74 35.47 -3.90
CA ASN A 12 10.34 35.71 -3.54
C ASN A 12 9.88 34.81 -2.40
N PHE A 13 10.25 33.53 -2.45
CA PHE A 13 9.91 32.53 -1.44
C PHE A 13 11.16 31.86 -0.91
N SER A 14 11.31 31.74 0.42
CA SER A 14 12.31 30.84 1.01
C SER A 14 11.81 29.39 1.05
N TYR A 15 12.73 28.44 1.21
CA TYR A 15 12.42 27.03 1.41
C TYR A 15 11.44 26.83 2.58
N GLU A 16 11.73 27.50 3.70
CA GLU A 16 10.89 27.50 4.90
C GLU A 16 9.49 28.09 4.67
N GLU A 17 9.37 29.14 3.85
CA GLU A 17 8.06 29.76 3.53
C GLU A 17 7.19 28.85 2.67
N ILE A 18 7.77 28.19 1.67
CA ILE A 18 7.04 27.25 0.82
C ILE A 18 6.49 26.11 1.67
N TYR A 19 7.30 25.57 2.57
CA TYR A 19 6.85 24.55 3.50
C TYR A 19 5.72 25.06 4.40
N SER A 20 5.94 26.20 5.05
CA SER A 20 4.98 26.78 6.00
C SER A 20 3.63 27.11 5.36
N MET A 21 3.63 27.57 4.11
CA MET A 21 2.40 28.00 3.44
C MET A 21 1.67 26.86 2.72
N TYR A 22 2.41 25.91 2.14
CA TYR A 22 1.86 24.91 1.22
C TYR A 22 2.35 23.49 1.51
N GLY A 23 3.66 23.33 1.72
CA GLY A 23 4.30 22.01 1.82
C GLY A 23 3.87 21.17 3.01
N GLN A 24 3.70 21.77 4.19
CA GLN A 24 3.27 21.06 5.41
C GLN A 24 1.83 20.52 5.33
N TYR A 25 1.07 20.98 4.33
CA TYR A 25 -0.34 20.65 4.13
C TYR A 25 -0.57 19.80 2.88
N ASP A 26 0.50 19.39 2.19
CA ASP A 26 0.45 18.64 0.92
C ASP A 26 -0.51 19.26 -0.10
N THR A 27 -0.53 20.60 -0.12
CA THR A 27 -1.49 21.33 -0.94
C THR A 27 -1.10 21.26 -2.40
N PHE A 28 -2.06 20.92 -3.25
CA PHE A 28 -1.92 21.07 -4.69
C PHE A 28 -1.81 22.55 -5.06
N VAL A 29 -0.75 22.89 -5.80
CA VAL A 29 -0.37 24.26 -6.17
C VAL A 29 -0.20 24.40 -7.68
N SER A 30 -0.35 25.63 -8.16
CA SER A 30 0.16 26.09 -9.45
C SER A 30 1.30 27.07 -9.21
N LEU A 31 2.44 26.80 -9.84
CA LEU A 31 3.66 27.60 -9.79
C LEU A 31 3.80 28.38 -11.09
N GLU A 32 4.22 29.64 -10.98
CA GLU A 32 4.72 30.43 -12.10
C GLU A 32 6.20 30.72 -11.86
N PHE A 33 7.04 30.50 -12.86
CA PHE A 33 8.48 30.70 -12.75
C PHE A 33 8.90 32.09 -13.25
N LYS A 34 10.02 32.58 -12.73
CA LYS A 34 10.65 33.79 -13.25
C LYS A 34 11.16 33.54 -14.66
N TYR A 35 10.87 34.48 -15.57
CA TYR A 35 11.37 34.44 -16.94
C TYR A 35 12.90 34.29 -16.97
N GLY A 36 13.42 33.36 -17.78
CA GLY A 36 14.85 33.07 -17.91
C GLY A 36 15.49 32.36 -16.71
N SER A 37 14.69 31.84 -15.77
CA SER A 37 15.21 30.96 -14.70
C SER A 37 15.42 29.53 -15.19
N GLU A 38 16.23 28.76 -14.48
CA GLU A 38 16.48 27.34 -14.80
C GLU A 38 15.17 26.54 -14.86
N ALA A 39 14.27 26.78 -13.90
CA ALA A 39 12.96 26.14 -13.89
C ALA A 39 12.09 26.54 -15.10
N TYR A 40 12.13 27.81 -15.52
CA TYR A 40 11.40 28.30 -16.68
C TYR A 40 11.86 27.63 -17.97
N GLU A 41 13.17 27.55 -18.18
CA GLU A 41 13.74 26.93 -19.38
C GLU A 41 13.47 25.43 -19.43
N LYS A 42 13.51 24.75 -18.28
CA LYS A 42 13.33 23.29 -18.20
C LYS A 42 11.88 22.86 -18.22
N PHE A 43 10.97 23.58 -17.57
CA PHE A 43 9.60 23.12 -17.35
C PHE A 43 8.55 24.03 -18.00
N GLY A 44 8.98 25.12 -18.66
CA GLY A 44 8.09 26.13 -19.22
C GLY A 44 7.68 27.18 -18.19
N GLU A 45 6.71 28.00 -18.52
CA GLU A 45 6.28 29.14 -17.71
C GLU A 45 5.66 28.76 -16.35
N SER A 46 4.94 27.65 -16.32
CA SER A 46 4.13 27.25 -15.15
C SER A 46 4.15 25.74 -14.93
N LEU A 47 3.99 25.34 -13.67
CA LEU A 47 3.93 23.93 -13.28
C LEU A 47 2.86 23.71 -12.21
N MET A 48 2.06 22.65 -12.36
CA MET A 48 1.01 22.30 -11.40
C MET A 48 1.34 20.98 -10.71
N GLY A 49 1.03 20.85 -9.42
CA GLY A 49 1.35 19.65 -8.65
C GLY A 49 1.52 19.91 -7.15
N THR A 50 2.30 19.05 -6.48
CA THR A 50 2.47 19.09 -5.02
C THR A 50 3.95 19.08 -4.66
N PHE A 51 4.34 19.86 -3.64
CA PHE A 51 5.71 19.80 -3.11
C PHE A 51 5.93 18.49 -2.36
N LYS A 52 7.00 17.78 -2.70
CA LYS A 52 7.46 16.57 -2.01
C LYS A 52 8.57 16.93 -1.02
N TYR A 53 8.55 16.26 0.13
CA TYR A 53 9.59 16.35 1.14
C TYR A 53 9.91 14.93 1.60
N SER A 54 11.18 14.65 1.88
CA SER A 54 11.55 13.44 2.62
C SER A 54 11.19 13.58 4.09
N LEU A 55 11.14 12.46 4.81
CA LEU A 55 10.86 12.45 6.25
C LEU A 55 11.84 13.35 7.03
N GLU A 56 13.15 13.21 6.77
CA GLU A 56 14.20 14.04 7.38
C GLU A 56 14.00 15.54 7.10
N GLN A 57 13.58 15.89 5.88
CA GLN A 57 13.30 17.27 5.51
C GLN A 57 12.11 17.81 6.27
N ARG A 58 11.01 17.05 6.39
CA ARG A 58 9.82 17.45 7.17
C ARG A 58 10.16 17.63 8.63
N GLU A 59 10.83 16.67 9.26
CA GLU A 59 11.24 16.75 10.67
C GLU A 59 12.12 17.98 10.94
N SER A 60 13.09 18.24 10.05
CA SER A 60 13.94 19.43 10.14
C SER A 60 13.13 20.72 10.02
N LEU A 61 12.16 20.77 9.10
CA LEU A 61 11.32 21.93 8.88
C LEU A 61 10.32 22.16 10.02
N GLU A 62 9.67 21.11 10.54
CA GLU A 62 8.80 21.18 11.71
C GLU A 62 9.54 21.75 12.93
N LYS A 63 10.77 21.26 13.20
CA LYS A 63 11.62 21.81 14.27
C LYS A 63 11.90 23.30 14.07
N LYS A 64 12.14 23.74 12.83
CA LYS A 64 12.35 25.15 12.49
C LYS A 64 11.07 25.99 12.62
N MET A 65 9.90 25.45 12.28
CA MET A 65 8.62 26.18 12.38
C MET A 65 8.29 26.53 13.83
N ASN A 66 8.76 25.71 14.79
CA ASN A 66 8.63 25.97 16.22
C ASN A 66 9.66 26.97 16.78
N SER A 67 10.60 27.45 15.96
CA SER A 67 11.65 28.39 16.40
C SER A 67 11.17 29.84 16.41
N LYS A 68 11.70 30.66 17.34
CA LYS A 68 11.36 32.09 17.42
C LYS A 68 11.73 32.88 16.17
N LYS A 69 12.72 32.42 15.40
CA LYS A 69 13.23 33.07 14.19
C LYS A 69 13.41 32.03 13.08
N ILE A 70 12.46 32.01 12.14
CA ILE A 70 12.49 31.10 11.00
C ILE A 70 13.55 31.60 10.00
N PRO A 71 14.55 30.77 9.64
CA PRO A 71 15.55 31.16 8.64
C PRO A 71 14.92 31.26 7.25
N ARG A 72 15.54 32.05 6.36
CA ARG A 72 15.19 32.09 4.94
C ARG A 72 16.32 31.49 4.13
N SER A 73 16.18 30.23 3.72
CA SER A 73 17.17 29.56 2.87
C SER A 73 16.69 29.41 1.42
N SER A 74 17.65 29.33 0.50
CA SER A 74 17.38 28.88 -0.88
C SER A 74 17.86 27.44 -1.03
N LYS A 75 16.94 26.58 -1.47
CA LYS A 75 17.15 25.14 -1.66
C LYS A 75 16.31 24.65 -2.84
N ARG A 76 16.68 23.46 -3.33
CA ARG A 76 15.81 22.72 -4.23
C ARG A 76 14.73 21.97 -3.45
N ILE A 77 13.55 21.91 -4.04
CA ILE A 77 12.37 21.24 -3.48
C ILE A 77 11.88 20.24 -4.52
N THR A 78 11.83 18.98 -4.16
CA THR A 78 11.24 17.94 -5.01
C THR A 78 9.76 18.22 -5.23
N PHE A 79 9.25 17.86 -6.40
CA PHE A 79 7.91 18.23 -6.83
C PHE A 79 7.25 17.10 -7.59
N GLU A 80 6.01 16.82 -7.25
CA GLU A 80 5.16 15.89 -7.98
C GLU A 80 4.30 16.65 -8.96
N SER A 81 4.60 16.53 -10.25
CA SER A 81 3.80 17.14 -11.30
C SER A 81 2.42 16.49 -11.38
N SER A 82 1.38 17.30 -11.61
CA SER A 82 0.03 16.84 -11.86
C SER A 82 -0.01 15.91 -13.09
N PRO A 83 -0.80 14.82 -13.06
CA PRO A 83 -1.04 14.02 -14.25
C PRO A 83 -1.78 14.80 -15.35
N LEU A 84 -2.44 15.92 -15.02
CA LEU A 84 -3.09 16.82 -15.98
C LEU A 84 -2.11 17.75 -16.71
N HIS A 85 -0.83 17.70 -16.34
CA HIS A 85 0.20 18.51 -16.95
C HIS A 85 0.90 17.72 -18.06
N ASP A 86 0.23 17.61 -19.21
CA ASP A 86 0.58 16.70 -20.31
C ASP A 86 1.84 17.08 -21.10
N LYS A 87 2.44 18.25 -20.83
CA LYS A 87 3.57 18.78 -21.59
C LYS A 87 4.96 18.32 -21.10
N LEU A 88 5.03 17.64 -19.95
CA LEU A 88 6.30 17.17 -19.40
C LEU A 88 6.68 15.81 -19.96
N THR A 89 7.92 15.74 -20.45
CA THR A 89 8.62 14.49 -20.76
C THR A 89 8.89 13.67 -19.50
N GLU A 90 9.09 12.36 -19.65
CA GLU A 90 9.44 11.48 -18.52
C GLU A 90 10.76 11.89 -17.85
N GLU A 91 11.75 12.37 -18.61
CA GLU A 91 13.01 12.87 -18.08
C GLU A 91 12.81 14.09 -17.15
N GLN A 92 11.93 15.02 -17.54
CA GLN A 92 11.59 16.17 -16.71
C GLN A 92 10.85 15.74 -15.43
N LYS A 93 9.94 14.76 -15.51
CA LYS A 93 9.25 14.21 -14.33
C LYS A 93 10.25 13.56 -13.36
N ILE A 94 11.19 12.78 -13.88
CA ILE A 94 12.28 12.18 -13.09
C ILE A 94 13.15 13.28 -12.44
N HIS A 95 13.43 14.37 -13.16
CA HIS A 95 14.18 15.50 -12.61
C HIS A 95 13.44 16.18 -11.45
N LEU A 96 12.13 16.41 -11.59
CA LEU A 96 11.28 17.01 -10.55
C LEU A 96 11.23 16.14 -9.29
N ASP A 97 11.15 14.82 -9.46
CA ASP A 97 11.09 13.86 -8.35
C ASP A 97 12.44 13.69 -7.63
N LYS A 98 13.56 13.62 -8.38
CA LYS A 98 14.89 13.37 -7.79
C LYS A 98 15.65 14.63 -7.37
N THR A 99 15.61 15.67 -8.20
CA THR A 99 16.41 16.89 -8.03
C THR A 99 15.55 18.07 -7.60
N GLY A 100 14.32 18.16 -8.10
CA GLY A 100 13.37 19.21 -7.75
C GLY A 100 13.70 20.57 -8.34
N ILE A 101 13.02 21.60 -7.83
CA ILE A 101 13.05 22.97 -8.36
C ILE A 101 13.68 23.89 -7.34
N LYS A 102 14.53 24.83 -7.79
CA LYS A 102 15.08 25.85 -6.90
C LYS A 102 13.97 26.83 -6.49
N ASN A 103 13.74 26.97 -5.19
CA ASN A 103 12.70 27.85 -4.66
C ASN A 103 12.85 29.33 -5.09
N ALA A 104 14.07 29.77 -5.39
CA ALA A 104 14.35 31.12 -5.84
C ALA A 104 13.83 31.41 -7.26
N ASP A 105 13.56 30.38 -8.06
CA ASP A 105 13.06 30.50 -9.43
C ASP A 105 11.55 30.74 -9.45
N ILE A 106 10.86 30.45 -8.35
CA ILE A 106 9.41 30.60 -8.21
C ILE A 106 9.06 32.09 -8.09
N CYS A 107 8.22 32.56 -9.00
CA CYS A 107 7.67 33.91 -9.01
C CYS A 107 6.39 33.97 -8.16
N CYS A 108 5.43 33.07 -8.44
CA CYS A 108 4.10 33.04 -7.83
C CYS A 108 3.71 31.60 -7.44
N VAL A 109 2.88 31.46 -6.39
CA VAL A 109 2.28 30.20 -5.96
C VAL A 109 0.79 30.40 -5.71
N SER A 110 -0.04 29.74 -6.51
CA SER A 110 -1.49 29.75 -6.41
C SER A 110 -1.99 28.41 -5.87
N SER A 111 -2.98 28.44 -4.98
CA SER A 111 -3.60 27.22 -4.43
C SER A 111 -5.03 27.49 -3.99
N TYR A 112 -5.84 26.43 -3.91
CA TYR A 112 -7.19 26.55 -3.39
C TYR A 112 -7.19 26.82 -1.87
N ASN A 113 -8.03 27.75 -1.44
CA ASN A 113 -8.11 28.18 -0.04
C ASN A 113 -9.13 27.32 0.73
N LYS A 114 -8.74 26.08 1.05
CA LYS A 114 -9.46 25.20 2.00
C LYS A 114 -8.86 25.30 3.40
N PRO A 115 -9.61 24.96 4.48
CA PRO A 115 -9.01 24.66 5.77
C PRO A 115 -7.89 23.62 5.59
N ARG A 116 -6.69 23.93 6.10
CA ARG A 116 -5.50 23.10 5.95
C ARG A 116 -5.12 22.51 7.30
N GLN A 117 -4.86 21.22 7.31
CA GLN A 117 -4.33 20.51 8.47
C GLN A 117 -2.99 19.89 8.10
N ASN A 118 -2.00 20.02 8.99
CA ASN A 118 -0.73 19.35 8.83
C ASN A 118 -0.91 17.87 9.24
N ILE A 119 -1.14 17.02 8.25
CA ILE A 119 -1.40 15.59 8.45
C ILE A 119 -0.15 14.86 8.97
N PHE A 120 1.05 15.36 8.61
CA PHE A 120 2.30 14.84 9.13
C PHE A 120 2.40 15.00 10.66
N ALA A 121 1.95 16.14 11.19
CA ALA A 121 1.95 16.42 12.63
C ALA A 121 0.77 15.78 13.39
N GLN A 122 -0.18 15.13 12.70
CA GLN A 122 -1.36 14.54 13.34
C GLN A 122 -0.99 13.33 14.20
N LYS A 123 -1.42 13.37 15.46
CA LYS A 123 -1.31 12.26 16.41
C LYS A 123 -2.58 11.40 16.41
N GLY A 124 -2.44 10.14 16.79
CA GLY A 124 -3.55 9.19 16.87
C GLY A 124 -3.91 8.60 15.50
N LYS A 125 -5.16 8.17 15.36
CA LYS A 125 -5.70 7.56 14.14
C LYS A 125 -6.01 8.63 13.08
N LYS A 126 -5.77 8.28 11.83
CA LYS A 126 -5.98 9.05 10.61
C LYS A 126 -7.08 8.39 9.79
N GLU A 127 -7.76 9.21 9.00
CA GLU A 127 -8.70 8.76 8.00
C GLU A 127 -8.00 8.70 6.64
N ILE A 128 -8.46 7.81 5.78
CA ILE A 128 -8.02 7.78 4.38
C ILE A 128 -8.66 8.98 3.67
N PRO A 129 -7.89 9.84 2.99
CA PRO A 129 -8.42 11.04 2.36
C PRO A 129 -9.31 10.68 1.17
N ASN A 130 -10.29 11.56 0.89
CA ASN A 130 -11.12 11.52 -0.33
C ASN A 130 -11.85 10.19 -0.58
N GLN A 131 -12.31 9.51 0.47
CA GLN A 131 -13.13 8.31 0.31
C GLN A 131 -14.49 8.65 -0.30
N MET A 132 -14.87 7.90 -1.33
CA MET A 132 -16.22 7.89 -1.88
C MET A 132 -16.77 6.48 -1.73
N GLU A 133 -17.87 6.34 -0.99
CA GLU A 133 -18.56 5.06 -0.84
C GLU A 133 -19.52 4.88 -2.01
N ILE A 134 -19.26 3.86 -2.84
CA ILE A 134 -20.16 3.44 -3.91
C ILE A 134 -20.92 2.23 -3.40
N LYS A 135 -22.24 2.38 -3.25
CA LYS A 135 -23.11 1.25 -2.90
C LYS A 135 -23.45 0.49 -4.17
N ILE A 136 -23.06 -0.77 -4.19
CA ILE A 136 -23.34 -1.70 -5.28
C ILE A 136 -24.21 -2.80 -4.67
N ASP A 137 -25.38 -3.03 -5.27
CA ASP A 137 -26.29 -4.10 -4.87
C ASP A 137 -26.15 -5.25 -5.87
N TRP A 138 -25.28 -6.20 -5.55
CA TRP A 138 -25.03 -7.41 -6.34
C TRP A 138 -25.40 -8.64 -5.54
N SER A 139 -26.00 -9.62 -6.22
CA SER A 139 -26.15 -10.94 -5.61
C SER A 139 -24.78 -11.62 -5.46
N VAL A 140 -24.69 -12.61 -4.58
CA VAL A 140 -23.50 -13.45 -4.44
C VAL A 140 -23.11 -14.09 -5.78
N LYS A 141 -24.11 -14.56 -6.54
CA LYS A 141 -23.93 -15.13 -7.87
C LYS A 141 -23.35 -14.11 -8.86
N ASP A 142 -23.86 -12.88 -8.87
CA ASP A 142 -23.35 -11.83 -9.77
C ASP A 142 -21.88 -11.51 -9.46
N THR A 143 -21.53 -11.45 -8.18
CA THR A 143 -20.14 -11.23 -7.73
C THR A 143 -19.19 -12.30 -8.29
N TYR A 144 -19.59 -13.57 -8.22
CA TYR A 144 -18.80 -14.68 -8.76
C TYR A 144 -18.71 -14.65 -10.29
N LEU A 145 -19.81 -14.35 -10.99
CA LEU A 145 -19.82 -14.27 -12.45
C LEU A 145 -18.96 -13.10 -12.96
N VAL A 146 -19.02 -11.94 -12.31
CA VAL A 146 -18.14 -10.80 -12.61
C VAL A 146 -16.68 -11.20 -12.39
N THR A 147 -16.37 -11.87 -11.27
CA THR A 147 -15.01 -12.33 -10.97
C THR A 147 -14.49 -13.31 -12.04
N LEU A 148 -15.31 -14.29 -12.45
CA LEU A 148 -14.98 -15.22 -13.53
C LEU A 148 -14.72 -14.48 -14.85
N GLY A 149 -15.58 -13.52 -15.20
CA GLY A 149 -15.43 -12.69 -16.40
C GLY A 149 -14.16 -11.85 -16.39
N LEU A 150 -13.78 -11.29 -15.22
CA LEU A 150 -12.53 -10.56 -15.03
C LEU A 150 -11.31 -11.45 -15.28
N TYR A 151 -11.27 -12.65 -14.68
CA TYR A 151 -10.18 -13.61 -14.90
C TYR A 151 -10.05 -14.04 -16.36
N LYS A 152 -11.17 -14.37 -17.02
CA LYS A 152 -11.18 -14.69 -18.45
C LYS A 152 -10.63 -13.55 -19.30
N THR A 153 -11.08 -12.32 -19.02
CA THR A 153 -10.62 -11.13 -19.76
C THR A 153 -9.11 -10.95 -19.64
N ARG A 154 -8.54 -11.17 -18.45
CA ARG A 154 -7.10 -11.07 -18.21
C ARG A 154 -6.34 -12.17 -18.94
N LEU A 155 -6.79 -13.42 -18.86
CA LEU A 155 -6.19 -14.54 -19.59
C LEU A 155 -6.25 -14.31 -21.11
N CYS A 156 -7.36 -13.81 -21.67
CA CYS A 156 -7.49 -13.47 -23.08
C CYS A 156 -6.51 -12.36 -23.53
N LYS A 157 -6.12 -11.46 -22.63
CA LYS A 157 -5.09 -10.44 -22.88
C LYS A 157 -3.66 -10.96 -22.72
N GLY A 158 -3.48 -12.25 -22.42
CA GLY A 158 -2.18 -12.87 -22.18
C GLY A 158 -1.58 -12.55 -20.80
N GLU A 159 -2.39 -12.06 -19.86
CA GLU A 159 -1.94 -11.86 -18.48
C GLU A 159 -1.89 -13.19 -17.71
N ILE A 160 -0.95 -13.28 -16.77
CA ILE A 160 -0.78 -14.46 -15.93
C ILE A 160 -1.47 -14.21 -14.59
N LEU A 161 -2.44 -15.07 -14.25
CA LEU A 161 -3.06 -15.08 -12.94
C LEU A 161 -2.07 -15.60 -11.88
N THR A 162 -2.09 -15.00 -10.69
CA THR A 162 -1.37 -15.53 -9.51
C THR A 162 -1.92 -16.91 -9.12
N ASN A 163 -1.19 -17.67 -8.29
CA ASN A 163 -1.70 -18.96 -7.81
C ASN A 163 -3.01 -18.82 -7.01
N ILE A 164 -3.18 -17.73 -6.28
CA ILE A 164 -4.41 -17.42 -5.53
C ILE A 164 -5.58 -17.27 -6.52
N GLU A 165 -5.41 -16.42 -7.54
CA GLU A 165 -6.43 -16.18 -8.57
C GLU A 165 -6.69 -17.42 -9.43
N LYS A 166 -5.68 -18.24 -9.71
CA LYS A 166 -5.86 -19.52 -10.42
C LYS A 166 -6.77 -20.45 -9.63
N ASN A 167 -6.57 -20.57 -8.32
CA ASN A 167 -7.42 -21.41 -7.49
C ASN A 167 -8.88 -20.92 -7.51
N ASP A 168 -9.10 -19.60 -7.44
CA ASP A 168 -10.44 -19.00 -7.58
C ASP A 168 -11.03 -19.24 -8.97
N TYR A 169 -10.26 -18.97 -10.02
CA TYR A 169 -10.67 -19.14 -11.41
C TYR A 169 -11.11 -20.57 -11.70
N TYR A 170 -10.33 -21.56 -11.28
CA TYR A 170 -10.67 -22.96 -11.51
C TYR A 170 -11.85 -23.45 -10.68
N ALA A 171 -12.02 -22.96 -9.45
CA ALA A 171 -13.22 -23.24 -8.66
C ALA A 171 -14.49 -22.67 -9.33
N LEU A 172 -14.41 -21.44 -9.85
CA LEU A 172 -15.49 -20.80 -10.61
C LEU A 172 -15.81 -21.54 -11.91
N ARG A 173 -14.78 -21.97 -12.65
CA ARG A 173 -14.92 -22.76 -13.88
C ARG A 173 -15.60 -24.11 -13.59
N LEU A 174 -15.19 -24.80 -12.52
CA LEU A 174 -15.83 -26.03 -12.07
C LEU A 174 -17.31 -25.84 -11.73
N TYR A 175 -17.67 -24.73 -11.09
CA TYR A 175 -19.05 -24.50 -10.68
C TYR A 175 -19.95 -24.05 -11.84
N PHE A 176 -19.51 -23.09 -12.66
CA PHE A 176 -20.35 -22.48 -13.69
C PHE A 176 -20.21 -23.09 -15.09
N GLU A 177 -19.07 -23.72 -15.40
CA GLU A 177 -18.67 -24.01 -16.78
C GLU A 177 -17.97 -25.37 -16.92
N GLN A 178 -18.34 -26.33 -16.07
CA GLN A 178 -17.71 -27.65 -15.94
C GLN A 178 -17.49 -28.36 -17.30
N GLU A 179 -18.48 -28.28 -18.19
CA GLU A 179 -18.47 -28.95 -19.49
C GLU A 179 -17.41 -28.41 -20.47
N THR A 180 -16.87 -27.21 -20.19
CA THR A 180 -15.93 -26.53 -21.08
C THR A 180 -14.49 -26.53 -20.56
N ILE A 181 -14.22 -27.27 -19.47
CA ILE A 181 -12.90 -27.39 -18.88
C ILE A 181 -12.00 -28.22 -19.80
N THR A 182 -10.85 -27.68 -20.15
CA THR A 182 -9.88 -28.33 -21.04
C THR A 182 -9.03 -29.36 -20.31
N GLU A 183 -8.37 -30.26 -21.06
CA GLU A 183 -7.42 -31.23 -20.49
C GLU A 183 -6.24 -30.57 -19.77
N GLU A 184 -5.79 -29.41 -20.24
CA GLU A 184 -4.73 -28.64 -19.59
C GLU A 184 -5.19 -28.07 -18.25
N GLU A 185 -6.41 -27.51 -18.20
CA GLU A 185 -7.02 -26.99 -16.96
C GLU A 185 -7.24 -28.13 -15.95
N ASN A 186 -7.59 -29.34 -16.41
CA ASN A 186 -7.73 -30.52 -15.55
C ASN A 186 -6.45 -30.87 -14.78
N LYS A 187 -5.26 -30.60 -15.34
CA LYS A 187 -3.98 -30.82 -14.63
C LYS A 187 -3.79 -29.89 -13.44
N PHE A 188 -4.41 -28.72 -13.46
CA PHE A 188 -4.38 -27.79 -12.33
C PHE A 188 -5.46 -28.09 -11.30
N ILE A 189 -6.62 -28.57 -11.78
CA ILE A 189 -7.76 -28.89 -10.93
C ILE A 189 -7.55 -30.19 -10.16
N PHE A 190 -7.07 -31.23 -10.83
CA PHE A 190 -6.98 -32.58 -10.28
C PHE A 190 -5.54 -32.95 -9.99
N ASN A 191 -5.32 -33.62 -8.86
CA ASN A 191 -4.05 -34.25 -8.57
C ASN A 191 -3.80 -35.38 -9.57
N GLU A 192 -2.63 -35.36 -10.23
CA GLU A 192 -2.31 -36.33 -11.29
C GLU A 192 -2.37 -37.79 -10.83
N GLN A 193 -2.00 -38.05 -9.56
CA GLN A 193 -1.89 -39.38 -8.96
C GLN A 193 -3.21 -39.87 -8.37
N THR A 194 -3.86 -39.05 -7.52
CA THR A 194 -5.09 -39.48 -6.82
C THR A 194 -6.34 -39.25 -7.66
N LYS A 195 -6.27 -38.42 -8.71
CA LYS A 195 -7.42 -37.91 -9.49
C LYS A 195 -8.43 -37.12 -8.65
N GLU A 196 -8.07 -36.78 -7.41
CA GLU A 196 -8.90 -35.95 -6.54
C GLU A 196 -8.71 -34.47 -6.88
N ILE A 197 -9.73 -33.66 -6.60
CA ILE A 197 -9.65 -32.21 -6.77
C ILE A 197 -8.63 -31.64 -5.79
N ASN A 198 -7.83 -30.67 -6.23
CA ASN A 198 -6.92 -29.92 -5.36
C ASN A 198 -7.72 -29.36 -4.16
N PRO A 199 -7.29 -29.63 -2.91
CA PRO A 199 -8.04 -29.24 -1.72
C PRO A 199 -8.40 -27.74 -1.64
N ILE A 200 -7.54 -26.86 -2.15
CA ILE A 200 -7.77 -25.41 -2.14
C ILE A 200 -8.85 -25.03 -3.16
N ILE A 201 -8.83 -25.65 -4.35
CA ILE A 201 -9.86 -25.45 -5.37
C ILE A 201 -11.20 -26.03 -4.89
N ARG A 202 -11.16 -27.18 -4.20
CA ARG A 202 -12.34 -27.83 -3.65
C ARG A 202 -13.01 -27.01 -2.54
N GLU A 203 -12.22 -26.47 -1.60
CA GLU A 203 -12.73 -25.55 -0.56
C GLU A 203 -13.47 -24.36 -1.21
N LYS A 204 -12.82 -23.70 -2.18
CA LYS A 204 -13.41 -22.56 -2.91
C LYS A 204 -14.68 -22.94 -3.67
N TYR A 205 -14.71 -24.11 -4.30
CA TYR A 205 -15.90 -24.63 -4.98
C TYR A 205 -17.08 -24.80 -4.00
N LEU A 206 -16.82 -25.39 -2.83
CA LEU A 206 -17.85 -25.59 -1.81
C LEU A 206 -18.32 -24.27 -1.21
N ASP A 207 -17.42 -23.30 -1.02
CA ASP A 207 -17.77 -21.93 -0.63
C ASP A 207 -18.69 -21.25 -1.66
N ILE A 208 -18.39 -21.37 -2.95
CA ILE A 208 -19.23 -20.84 -4.04
C ILE A 208 -20.62 -21.49 -4.00
N LYS A 209 -20.67 -22.82 -3.90
CA LYS A 209 -21.92 -23.59 -3.83
C LYS A 209 -22.76 -23.16 -2.63
N TRP A 210 -22.17 -23.10 -1.44
CA TRP A 210 -22.86 -22.62 -0.24
C TRP A 210 -23.36 -21.19 -0.40
N GLY A 211 -22.54 -20.29 -0.94
CA GLY A 211 -22.90 -18.88 -1.14
C GLY A 211 -24.07 -18.66 -2.11
N ILE A 212 -24.24 -19.53 -3.11
CA ILE A 212 -25.30 -19.41 -4.12
C ILE A 212 -26.55 -20.19 -3.71
N GLU A 213 -26.39 -21.42 -3.23
CA GLU A 213 -27.49 -22.34 -2.96
C GLU A 213 -27.98 -22.26 -1.51
N GLY A 214 -27.18 -21.68 -0.60
CA GLY A 214 -27.48 -21.56 0.82
C GLY A 214 -27.37 -22.89 1.59
N LYS A 215 -26.88 -23.95 0.96
CA LYS A 215 -26.72 -25.28 1.56
C LYS A 215 -25.65 -26.12 0.86
N LEU A 216 -25.11 -27.08 1.61
CA LEU A 216 -24.24 -28.16 1.14
C LEU A 216 -24.87 -29.50 1.57
N SER A 217 -24.50 -30.61 0.91
CA SER A 217 -24.89 -31.95 1.39
C SER A 217 -24.19 -32.29 2.70
N ASP A 218 -24.64 -33.33 3.40
CA ASP A 218 -24.00 -33.76 4.65
C ASP A 218 -22.55 -34.20 4.42
N GLU A 219 -22.28 -34.91 3.32
CA GLU A 219 -20.92 -35.28 2.93
C GLU A 219 -20.05 -34.06 2.59
N GLU A 220 -20.60 -33.08 1.88
CA GLU A 220 -19.90 -31.83 1.54
C GLU A 220 -19.61 -30.99 2.78
N ASN A 221 -20.54 -30.97 3.75
CA ASN A 221 -20.35 -30.31 5.04
C ASN A 221 -19.23 -30.99 5.85
N GLU A 222 -19.17 -32.32 5.87
CA GLU A 222 -18.10 -33.04 6.53
C GLU A 222 -16.73 -32.79 5.84
N GLU A 223 -16.72 -32.76 4.51
CA GLU A 223 -15.55 -32.48 3.69
C GLU A 223 -14.98 -31.07 3.94
N ILE A 224 -15.82 -30.03 3.81
CA ILE A 224 -15.38 -28.65 4.01
C ILE A 224 -14.91 -28.40 5.44
N THR A 225 -15.55 -29.05 6.43
CA THR A 225 -15.14 -28.97 7.83
C THR A 225 -13.74 -29.55 8.03
N LYS A 226 -13.42 -30.70 7.40
CA LYS A 226 -12.06 -31.26 7.44
C LYS A 226 -11.02 -30.33 6.81
N LEU A 227 -11.36 -29.72 5.66
CA LEU A 227 -10.48 -28.75 4.98
C LEU A 227 -10.21 -27.52 5.86
N TRP A 228 -11.23 -26.97 6.50
CA TRP A 228 -11.08 -25.84 7.41
C TRP A 228 -10.26 -26.20 8.65
N HIS A 229 -10.44 -27.40 9.24
CA HIS A 229 -9.61 -27.84 10.35
C HIS A 229 -8.12 -27.91 9.98
N LEU A 230 -7.78 -28.49 8.82
CA LEU A 230 -6.41 -28.54 8.31
C LEU A 230 -5.82 -27.12 8.13
N GLN A 231 -6.61 -26.21 7.57
CA GLN A 231 -6.21 -24.82 7.37
C GLN A 231 -6.02 -24.08 8.70
N TRP A 232 -6.93 -24.26 9.66
CA TRP A 232 -6.84 -23.66 10.99
C TRP A 232 -5.61 -24.14 11.74
N ASP A 233 -5.28 -25.43 11.69
CA ASP A 233 -4.07 -25.96 12.32
C ASP A 233 -2.81 -25.35 11.72
N ASN A 234 -2.75 -25.24 10.38
CA ASN A 234 -1.65 -24.56 9.71
C ASN A 234 -1.55 -23.07 10.11
N ASN A 235 -2.66 -22.34 10.09
CA ASN A 235 -2.70 -20.91 10.44
C ASN A 235 -2.32 -20.69 11.91
N LYS A 236 -2.79 -21.55 12.82
CA LYS A 236 -2.40 -21.53 14.24
C LYS A 236 -0.91 -21.77 14.43
N ASN A 237 -0.32 -22.70 13.66
CA ASN A 237 1.13 -22.95 13.69
C ASN A 237 1.93 -21.75 13.16
N LEU A 238 1.44 -21.05 12.14
CA LEU A 238 2.04 -19.81 11.64
C LEU A 238 1.92 -18.67 12.67
N LEU A 239 0.75 -18.51 13.28
CA LEU A 239 0.53 -17.55 14.37
C LEU A 239 1.49 -17.78 15.53
N LYS A 240 1.60 -19.02 16.02
CA LYS A 240 2.53 -19.36 17.11
C LYS A 240 3.97 -18.99 16.76
N ARG A 241 4.42 -19.27 15.53
CA ARG A 241 5.75 -18.91 15.04
C ARG A 241 5.96 -17.39 15.03
N GLU A 242 4.97 -16.60 14.61
CA GLU A 242 5.10 -15.14 14.60
C GLU A 242 5.10 -14.55 16.02
N ILE A 243 4.27 -15.07 16.94
CA ILE A 243 4.30 -14.66 18.36
C ILE A 243 5.63 -15.00 19.03
N GLN A 244 6.23 -16.15 18.71
CA GLN A 244 7.56 -16.52 19.21
C GLN A 244 8.63 -15.49 18.82
N ARG A 245 8.53 -14.86 17.65
CA ARG A 245 9.44 -13.77 17.25
C ARG A 245 9.34 -12.53 18.14
N SER A 246 8.21 -12.33 18.82
CA SER A 246 8.06 -11.25 19.80
C SER A 246 8.75 -11.56 21.13
N GLY A 247 9.21 -12.79 21.35
CA GLY A 247 9.70 -13.30 22.63
C GLY A 247 8.61 -13.83 23.57
N ASN A 248 7.38 -14.04 23.08
CA ASN A 248 6.28 -14.62 23.87
C ASN A 248 5.83 -15.98 23.33
N THR A 249 4.93 -16.63 24.06
CA THR A 249 4.08 -17.72 23.56
C THR A 249 2.63 -17.24 23.46
N LEU A 250 1.84 -17.86 22.58
CA LEU A 250 0.44 -17.50 22.41
C LEU A 250 -0.32 -17.67 23.74
N GLU A 251 -0.03 -18.73 24.47
CA GLU A 251 -0.66 -19.10 25.74
C GLU A 251 -0.31 -18.12 26.88
N ALA A 252 0.78 -17.34 26.76
CA ALA A 252 1.19 -16.35 27.75
C ALA A 252 0.53 -14.97 27.55
N LEU A 253 -0.16 -14.74 26.44
CA LEU A 253 -0.85 -13.47 26.16
C LEU A 253 -2.15 -13.35 26.97
N SER A 254 -2.72 -12.15 27.08
CA SER A 254 -4.06 -12.00 27.66
C SER A 254 -5.10 -12.75 26.84
N LEU A 255 -6.14 -13.30 27.49
CA LEU A 255 -7.20 -14.06 26.80
C LEU A 255 -7.87 -13.24 25.69
N GLU A 256 -8.03 -11.93 25.89
CA GLU A 256 -8.58 -11.02 24.88
C GLU A 256 -7.69 -10.95 23.63
N LEU A 257 -6.38 -10.79 23.81
CA LEU A 257 -5.43 -10.71 22.69
C LEU A 257 -5.31 -12.07 21.99
N GLN A 258 -5.29 -13.17 22.75
CA GLN A 258 -5.32 -14.53 22.18
C GLN A 258 -6.54 -14.73 21.27
N ALA A 259 -7.73 -14.38 21.76
CA ALA A 259 -8.97 -14.52 21.01
C ALA A 259 -8.92 -13.70 19.71
N LYS A 260 -8.51 -12.43 19.78
CA LYS A 260 -8.34 -11.56 18.60
C LYS A 260 -7.40 -12.17 17.57
N LEU A 261 -6.22 -12.62 17.98
CA LEU A 261 -5.21 -13.20 17.11
C LEU A 261 -5.68 -14.50 16.45
N ILE A 262 -6.36 -15.37 17.22
CA ILE A 262 -6.91 -16.61 16.69
C ILE A 262 -7.97 -16.30 15.64
N VAL A 263 -8.94 -15.43 15.96
CA VAL A 263 -10.03 -15.08 15.04
C VAL A 263 -9.50 -14.50 13.73
N ILE A 264 -8.58 -13.53 13.76
CA ILE A 264 -8.01 -12.97 12.53
C ILE A 264 -7.19 -14.01 11.74
N SER A 265 -6.47 -14.90 12.42
CA SER A 265 -5.64 -15.91 11.74
C SER A 265 -6.47 -17.00 11.08
N CYS A 266 -7.56 -17.43 11.70
CA CYS A 266 -8.43 -18.48 11.17
C CYS A 266 -9.39 -17.97 10.09
N SER A 267 -9.73 -16.68 10.10
CA SER A 267 -10.60 -16.05 9.11
C SER A 267 -9.86 -15.51 7.88
N PHE A 268 -8.54 -15.38 7.95
CA PHE A 268 -7.75 -14.85 6.85
C PHE A 268 -7.69 -15.83 5.68
N LYS A 269 -7.92 -15.31 4.47
CA LYS A 269 -7.70 -16.00 3.21
C LYS A 269 -6.61 -15.27 2.44
N ASP A 270 -5.68 -16.02 1.87
CA ASP A 270 -4.67 -15.47 0.97
C ASP A 270 -5.37 -14.67 -0.14
N GLU A 271 -4.89 -13.46 -0.41
CA GLU A 271 -5.54 -12.54 -1.34
C GLU A 271 -4.54 -11.77 -2.20
N VAL A 272 -5.02 -11.38 -3.39
CA VAL A 272 -4.33 -10.45 -4.27
C VAL A 272 -4.77 -9.03 -3.92
N LEU A 273 -3.80 -8.18 -3.61
CA LEU A 273 -4.00 -6.79 -3.23
C LEU A 273 -4.18 -5.91 -4.46
N LEU A 274 -3.30 -6.09 -5.46
CA LEU A 274 -3.23 -5.26 -6.67
C LEU A 274 -3.03 -6.17 -7.89
N PRO A 275 -4.11 -6.61 -8.56
CA PRO A 275 -4.04 -7.60 -9.63
C PRO A 275 -3.48 -7.05 -10.96
N TYR A 276 -3.49 -5.73 -11.16
CA TYR A 276 -3.13 -5.11 -12.44
C TYR A 276 -1.68 -4.63 -12.53
N ILE A 277 -1.00 -4.49 -11.38
CA ILE A 277 0.44 -4.20 -11.32
C ILE A 277 1.22 -5.42 -11.83
N LYS A 278 2.39 -5.22 -12.44
CA LYS A 278 3.27 -6.31 -12.89
C LYS A 278 4.58 -6.36 -12.08
N PRO A 279 4.83 -7.43 -11.29
CA PRO A 279 3.95 -8.56 -10.99
C PRO A 279 2.75 -8.14 -10.13
N ALA A 280 1.67 -8.92 -10.18
CA ALA A 280 0.50 -8.68 -9.34
C ALA A 280 0.89 -8.79 -7.87
N ILE A 281 0.45 -7.85 -7.04
CA ILE A 281 0.86 -7.78 -5.63
C ILE A 281 -0.12 -8.56 -4.77
N TRP A 282 0.39 -9.45 -3.94
CA TRP A 282 -0.42 -10.33 -3.10
C TRP A 282 0.26 -10.57 -1.75
N TRP A 283 -0.49 -11.13 -0.80
CA TRP A 283 0.06 -11.60 0.46
C TRP A 283 -0.58 -12.91 0.89
N ASN A 284 0.10 -13.60 1.80
CA ASN A 284 -0.43 -14.79 2.44
C ASN A 284 -0.52 -14.58 3.95
N ILE A 285 -1.12 -15.56 4.63
CA ILE A 285 -1.29 -15.53 6.09
C ILE A 285 0.02 -15.21 6.84
N GLU A 286 1.16 -15.77 6.41
CA GLU A 286 2.45 -15.51 7.07
C GLU A 286 2.82 -14.03 7.03
N ARG A 287 2.68 -13.39 5.86
CA ARG A 287 3.03 -11.97 5.68
C ARG A 287 2.00 -11.04 6.29
N PHE A 288 0.72 -11.41 6.21
CA PHE A 288 -0.34 -10.72 6.91
C PHE A 288 -0.07 -10.69 8.42
N LEU A 289 0.19 -11.84 9.05
CA LEU A 289 0.51 -11.91 10.48
C LEU A 289 1.77 -11.11 10.82
N HIS A 290 2.82 -11.24 10.00
CA HIS A 290 4.06 -10.49 10.20
C HIS A 290 3.86 -8.97 10.21
N ILE A 291 3.01 -8.45 9.31
CA ILE A 291 2.71 -7.02 9.23
C ILE A 291 1.79 -6.60 10.38
N PHE A 292 0.68 -7.29 10.59
CA PHE A 292 -0.37 -6.86 11.53
C PHE A 292 0.03 -7.05 12.99
N ILE A 293 0.57 -8.20 13.38
CA ILE A 293 0.98 -8.44 14.78
C ILE A 293 2.08 -7.45 15.19
N ARG A 294 2.98 -7.12 14.26
CA ARG A 294 4.13 -6.28 14.55
C ARG A 294 3.83 -4.79 14.47
N HIS A 295 2.86 -4.36 13.68
CA HIS A 295 2.64 -2.94 13.38
C HIS A 295 1.20 -2.45 13.62
N PHE A 296 0.30 -3.29 14.13
CA PHE A 296 -1.01 -2.84 14.60
C PHE A 296 -1.08 -2.92 16.13
N ALA A 297 -1.14 -1.75 16.77
CA ALA A 297 -0.99 -1.60 18.22
C ALA A 297 -1.91 -2.54 19.04
N ASP A 298 -3.15 -2.74 18.60
CA ASP A 298 -4.13 -3.56 19.34
C ASP A 298 -3.86 -5.07 19.24
N LEU A 299 -2.93 -5.48 18.37
CA LEU A 299 -2.49 -6.87 18.19
C LEU A 299 -1.03 -7.10 18.62
N GLN A 300 -0.31 -6.05 19.02
CA GLN A 300 1.08 -6.16 19.42
C GLN A 300 1.18 -6.84 20.80
N PRO A 301 1.80 -8.03 20.91
CA PRO A 301 2.17 -8.56 22.21
C PRO A 301 3.28 -7.70 22.84
N ASP A 302 3.38 -7.75 24.17
CA ASP A 302 4.49 -7.13 24.91
C ASP A 302 5.86 -7.70 24.46
N GLY A 303 6.97 -7.08 24.87
CA GLY A 303 8.33 -7.55 24.51
C GLY A 303 8.86 -6.90 23.23
N ASN A 304 9.42 -7.68 22.31
CA ASN A 304 10.19 -7.15 21.17
C ASN A 304 9.34 -6.32 20.18
N PHE A 305 8.01 -6.45 20.23
CA PHE A 305 7.10 -5.77 19.33
C PHE A 305 6.53 -4.47 19.89
N LYS A 306 6.57 -4.25 21.21
CA LYS A 306 6.04 -3.03 21.85
C LYS A 306 6.70 -1.73 21.39
N ASN A 307 7.96 -1.82 20.96
CA ASN A 307 8.74 -0.67 20.48
C ASN A 307 8.66 -0.49 18.96
N LYS A 308 7.81 -1.26 18.27
CA LYS A 308 7.66 -1.20 16.82
C LYS A 308 6.68 -0.11 16.43
N THR A 309 6.97 0.51 15.29
CA THR A 309 6.11 1.53 14.69
C THR A 309 4.71 0.97 14.44
N ALA A 310 3.69 1.70 14.84
CA ALA A 310 2.30 1.28 14.70
C ALA A 310 1.55 2.07 13.61
N PHE A 311 0.63 1.43 12.90
CA PHE A 311 -0.28 2.10 11.99
C PHE A 311 -1.14 3.14 12.70
N GLN A 312 -1.21 4.33 12.12
CA GLN A 312 -2.14 5.38 12.50
C GLN A 312 -3.50 5.20 11.83
N TYR A 313 -3.96 3.99 11.56
CA TYR A 313 -5.26 3.73 10.90
C TYR A 313 -6.01 2.65 11.65
N GLU A 314 -7.33 2.64 11.48
CA GLU A 314 -8.18 1.56 11.96
C GLU A 314 -7.88 0.26 11.22
N TYR A 315 -8.09 -0.88 11.88
CA TYR A 315 -7.79 -2.20 11.30
C TYR A 315 -8.39 -2.38 9.90
N LYS A 316 -9.66 -2.00 9.74
CA LYS A 316 -10.42 -2.08 8.48
C LYS A 316 -9.81 -1.27 7.33
N ASP A 317 -9.03 -0.24 7.63
CA ASP A 317 -8.47 0.70 6.65
C ASP A 317 -7.04 0.35 6.24
N ILE A 318 -6.31 -0.45 7.05
CA ILE A 318 -4.90 -0.78 6.81
C ILE A 318 -4.69 -1.44 5.45
N ARG A 319 -5.56 -2.38 5.07
CA ARG A 319 -5.49 -3.03 3.73
C ARG A 319 -5.54 -1.99 2.61
N ARG A 320 -6.44 -1.00 2.70
CA ARG A 320 -6.58 0.05 1.69
C ARG A 320 -5.37 1.00 1.71
N VAL A 321 -4.82 1.32 2.87
CA VAL A 321 -3.57 2.10 2.98
C VAL A 321 -2.43 1.38 2.26
N ILE A 322 -2.31 0.06 2.41
CA ILE A 322 -1.30 -0.75 1.71
C ILE A 322 -1.47 -0.65 0.20
N CYS A 323 -2.69 -0.87 -0.30
CA CYS A 323 -2.98 -0.73 -1.73
C CYS A 323 -2.60 0.67 -2.24
N ASN A 324 -3.10 1.73 -1.61
CA ASN A 324 -2.87 3.11 -2.07
C ASN A 324 -1.38 3.49 -2.06
N VAL A 325 -0.61 3.04 -1.05
CA VAL A 325 0.84 3.28 -0.98
C VAL A 325 1.55 2.59 -2.13
N ILE A 326 1.25 1.31 -2.39
CA ILE A 326 1.93 0.54 -3.42
C ILE A 326 1.53 1.04 -4.83
N GLU A 327 0.25 1.35 -5.04
CA GLU A 327 -0.24 1.97 -6.29
C GLU A 327 0.46 3.29 -6.60
N SER A 328 0.75 4.11 -5.58
CA SER A 328 1.45 5.40 -5.78
C SER A 328 2.85 5.26 -6.40
N VAL A 329 3.44 4.08 -6.34
CA VAL A 329 4.77 3.75 -6.91
C VAL A 329 4.69 2.61 -7.93
N GLU A 330 3.51 2.34 -8.50
CA GLU A 330 3.26 1.26 -9.48
C GLU A 330 4.29 1.25 -10.62
N LYS A 331 4.43 2.37 -11.34
CA LYS A 331 5.34 2.47 -12.48
C LYS A 331 6.79 2.12 -12.13
N GLU A 332 7.20 2.51 -10.94
CA GLU A 332 8.54 2.21 -10.45
C GLU A 332 8.73 0.72 -10.15
N ILE A 333 7.71 0.09 -9.55
CA ILE A 333 7.69 -1.35 -9.30
C ILE A 333 7.80 -2.12 -10.63
N GLU A 334 6.97 -1.76 -11.62
CA GLU A 334 6.97 -2.42 -12.92
C GLU A 334 8.31 -2.27 -13.64
N GLU A 335 8.88 -1.06 -13.64
CA GLU A 335 10.18 -0.80 -14.23
C GLU A 335 11.31 -1.52 -13.47
N TRP A 336 11.23 -1.60 -12.14
CA TRP A 336 12.20 -2.32 -11.33
C TRP A 336 12.26 -3.79 -11.70
N PHE A 337 11.12 -4.48 -11.74
CA PHE A 337 11.07 -5.92 -12.04
C PHE A 337 11.34 -6.21 -13.51
N LYS A 338 11.03 -5.29 -14.43
CA LYS A 338 11.48 -5.39 -15.82
C LYS A 338 13.01 -5.42 -15.93
N ASN A 339 13.69 -4.60 -15.13
CA ASN A 339 15.16 -4.48 -15.16
C ASN A 339 15.87 -5.46 -14.21
N ASN A 340 15.17 -5.96 -13.18
CA ASN A 340 15.71 -6.81 -12.12
C ASN A 340 14.72 -7.92 -11.76
N PRO A 341 14.43 -8.86 -12.68
CA PRO A 341 13.35 -9.84 -12.51
C PRO A 341 13.49 -10.69 -11.26
N ASP A 342 14.72 -11.01 -10.83
CA ASP A 342 14.98 -11.90 -9.70
C ASP A 342 15.27 -11.17 -8.38
N LYS A 343 15.17 -9.83 -8.33
CA LYS A 343 15.52 -9.06 -7.13
C LYS A 343 14.30 -8.43 -6.48
N THR A 344 14.27 -8.47 -5.15
CA THR A 344 13.27 -7.78 -4.32
C THR A 344 13.26 -6.27 -4.60
N PHE A 345 12.08 -5.72 -4.87
CA PHE A 345 11.84 -4.29 -4.86
C PHE A 345 11.80 -3.78 -3.42
N LYS A 346 12.52 -2.69 -3.12
CA LYS A 346 12.62 -2.14 -1.76
C LYS A 346 12.52 -0.62 -1.77
N ARG A 347 11.62 -0.09 -0.94
CA ARG A 347 11.58 1.31 -0.52
C ARG A 347 11.76 1.37 0.98
N ILE A 348 12.96 1.79 1.42
CA ILE A 348 13.37 1.79 2.83
C ILE A 348 14.02 3.12 3.20
N GLY A 349 14.06 3.44 4.50
CA GLY A 349 14.77 4.59 5.04
C GLY A 349 14.39 5.90 4.34
N LYS A 350 15.37 6.56 3.72
CA LYS A 350 15.18 7.84 3.00
C LYS A 350 14.34 7.72 1.73
N GLN A 351 14.17 6.52 1.19
CA GLN A 351 13.38 6.23 -0.01
C GLN A 351 11.99 5.68 0.32
N ALA A 352 11.59 5.69 1.59
CA ALA A 352 10.26 5.26 2.01
C ALA A 352 9.15 6.03 1.28
N VAL A 353 8.05 5.34 1.00
CA VAL A 353 6.95 5.88 0.20
C VAL A 353 6.09 6.80 1.04
N TYR A 354 5.95 8.06 0.63
CA TYR A 354 5.10 9.03 1.33
C TYR A 354 3.62 8.77 1.06
N TYR A 355 2.80 8.71 2.11
CA TYR A 355 1.35 8.68 1.99
C TYR A 355 0.68 9.29 3.23
N ASN A 356 -0.16 10.30 3.00
CA ASN A 356 -1.04 10.91 4.00
C ASN A 356 -0.33 11.22 5.35
N GLY A 357 0.77 11.96 5.27
CA GLY A 357 1.57 12.36 6.42
C GLY A 357 2.46 11.26 7.02
N ASN A 358 2.54 10.06 6.44
CA ASN A 358 3.40 8.98 6.88
C ASN A 358 4.36 8.55 5.78
N TYR A 359 5.44 7.84 6.14
CA TYR A 359 6.40 7.27 5.19
C TYR A 359 6.48 5.78 5.41
N TYR A 360 6.27 4.99 4.36
CA TYR A 360 6.12 3.55 4.45
C TYR A 360 7.33 2.83 3.89
N ARG A 361 7.82 1.85 4.65
CA ARG A 361 8.67 0.80 4.12
C ARG A 361 7.85 -0.15 3.28
N VAL A 362 8.36 -0.53 2.12
CA VAL A 362 7.74 -1.49 1.21
C VAL A 362 8.81 -2.44 0.69
N ASP A 363 8.64 -3.75 0.93
CA ASP A 363 9.49 -4.80 0.37
C ASP A 363 8.61 -5.81 -0.39
N ILE A 364 8.84 -5.99 -1.69
CA ILE A 364 8.08 -6.90 -2.57
C ILE A 364 9.05 -7.86 -3.26
N GLU A 365 8.80 -9.16 -3.17
CA GLU A 365 9.64 -10.17 -3.84
C GLU A 365 9.25 -10.34 -5.33
N PRO A 366 10.10 -10.95 -6.17
CA PRO A 366 9.85 -11.19 -7.60
C PRO A 366 8.48 -11.77 -7.98
N SER A 367 7.92 -12.63 -7.11
CA SER A 367 6.60 -13.24 -7.32
C SER A 367 5.42 -12.27 -7.15
N GLY A 368 5.68 -11.04 -6.68
CA GLY A 368 4.68 -10.08 -6.24
C GLY A 368 4.25 -10.21 -4.78
N LYS A 369 4.79 -11.18 -4.02
CA LYS A 369 4.48 -11.32 -2.60
C LYS A 369 5.00 -10.13 -1.79
N LEU A 370 4.11 -9.47 -1.07
CA LEU A 370 4.45 -8.40 -0.12
C LEU A 370 5.13 -8.99 1.11
N LEU A 371 6.41 -8.66 1.32
CA LEU A 371 7.22 -9.21 2.40
C LEU A 371 7.16 -8.37 3.68
N THR A 372 7.19 -7.05 3.54
CA THR A 372 7.23 -6.12 4.65
C THR A 372 6.53 -4.83 4.26
N PHE A 373 5.68 -4.35 5.17
CA PHE A 373 5.00 -3.06 5.05
C PHE A 373 4.75 -2.46 6.42
N HIS A 374 5.27 -1.26 6.67
CA HIS A 374 4.99 -0.52 7.90
C HIS A 374 5.41 0.95 7.79
N PRO A 375 4.84 1.85 8.60
CA PRO A 375 5.23 3.26 8.60
C PRO A 375 6.48 3.52 9.44
N TYR A 376 7.36 4.42 9.02
CA TYR A 376 8.45 4.99 9.82
C TYR A 376 7.94 6.12 10.72
N ASN A 377 7.14 5.79 11.72
CA ASN A 377 6.57 6.76 12.65
C ASN A 377 7.55 7.20 13.77
N ASP A 378 8.70 6.52 13.92
CA ASP A 378 9.77 6.83 14.86
C ASP A 378 11.14 6.74 14.14
N ASP A 379 12.02 7.70 14.39
CA ASP A 379 13.38 7.82 13.84
C ASP A 379 14.21 6.55 14.03
N LYS A 380 14.02 5.81 15.13
CA LYS A 380 14.88 4.67 15.52
C LYS A 380 14.84 3.49 14.55
N GLU A 381 13.67 3.13 14.03
CA GLU A 381 13.58 2.00 13.08
C GLU A 381 14.17 2.37 11.72
N ARG A 382 13.94 3.61 11.29
CA ARG A 382 14.50 4.16 10.06
C ARG A 382 16.03 4.22 10.11
N GLU A 383 16.60 4.67 11.22
CA GLU A 383 18.05 4.77 11.41
C GLU A 383 18.74 3.40 11.44
N ASN A 384 18.07 2.37 11.93
CA ASN A 384 18.59 1.00 11.91
C ASN A 384 18.57 0.41 10.49
N ASP A 385 17.54 0.71 9.70
CA ASP A 385 17.42 0.25 8.31
C ASP A 385 18.30 1.05 7.32
N ALA A 386 18.80 2.23 7.72
CA ALA A 386 19.66 3.08 6.91
C ALA A 386 21.17 2.79 7.06
N LYS A 387 21.55 1.88 7.96
CA LYS A 387 22.90 1.32 8.10
C LYS A 387 23.03 0.08 7.23
#